data_AF-A0AB33KCE7-F1
#
_entry.id   AF-A0AB33KCE7-F1
#
_cell.length_a   1.000
_cell.length_b   1.000
_cell.length_c   1.000
_cell.angle_alpha   90.00
_cell.angle_beta   90.00
_cell.angle_gamma   90.00
#
_symmetry.space_group_name_H-M   'P 1'
#
loop_
_entity.id
_entity.type
_entity.pdbx_description
1 polymer ?
#
loop_
_entity_poly.entity_id
_entity_poly.type
_entity_poly.pdbx_seq_one_letter_code
_entity_poly.pdbx_strand_id
1 'polypeptide(L)'
;MANAIQAVVFDYKTVFQSGTVTPHPGMAQVLHLLSSRGVGWVLLTTDPFDVRHCASAGLPEPALHLSQRDIPEQKNRGSHLWLTEAAQRLGLATTQLALVGASELDWRTGVNAGVAFIRARWAPGTLRQVALTAQDPAHLYWVLDRHLLHEPQWFFAMDDASRNYKVRSLFPPEVRFEGTNPSSFTLLDIFTYDKDVTAGNRSARDILMLHVLSAAYLEGLLPARSWFCVYPSSTPGAVNHQLSDFIEVAKVMTGSSYKDDLLVRATRATDTSRARANGRHGEVTIATQANTVHLNPAHRSALAKGKTVVVFDDFTTDGMSLDWARNLLTTAGATQVIGVTIGKYRKPYTFFTPRAGVAIDPFTPNTTLTPADFTAEQRQVPTGTGPVDHVAETMRRAVNEDTGLPPLGPAPASRTVLTPETRDLLDRLRATSMVRRPIRPGVVESGLKPRNGRQHHVVDFLDQLTKIGLLTWRADYHSSEKMPLWWLSFDGQPCAWWYNTPETEKVIGELCAATGIIWEPVRANFGETERREAVARIEARRAAGE
;
A
#
# COMPACT_ATOMS: atom_id res chain seq x y z
N MET A 1 -20.78 9.76 6.26
CA MET A 1 -20.38 8.71 5.30
C MET A 1 -18.97 8.30 5.63
N ALA A 2 -18.65 7.01 5.61
CA ALA A 2 -17.32 6.53 5.97
C ALA A 2 -16.30 6.90 4.89
N ASN A 3 -15.21 7.56 5.28
CA ASN A 3 -14.11 7.93 4.38
C ASN A 3 -13.11 6.76 4.29
N ALA A 4 -13.54 5.58 3.85
CA ALA A 4 -12.68 4.41 3.66
C ALA A 4 -13.02 3.73 2.34
N ILE A 5 -12.15 2.85 1.84
CA ILE A 5 -12.50 2.01 0.69
C ILE A 5 -13.67 1.11 1.05
N GLN A 6 -14.73 1.20 0.26
CA GLN A 6 -15.93 0.38 0.37
C GLN A 6 -16.05 -0.64 -0.76
N ALA A 7 -15.30 -0.45 -1.86
CA ALA A 7 -15.16 -1.48 -2.87
C ALA A 7 -13.77 -1.53 -3.52
N VAL A 8 -13.27 -2.74 -3.74
CA VAL A 8 -12.03 -2.98 -4.50
C VAL A 8 -12.40 -3.49 -5.89
N VAL A 9 -11.97 -2.77 -6.90
CA VAL A 9 -12.24 -3.05 -8.31
C VAL A 9 -11.07 -3.83 -8.88
N PHE A 10 -11.32 -4.98 -9.50
CA PHE A 10 -10.29 -5.88 -10.03
C PHE A 10 -10.47 -6.09 -11.53
N ASP A 11 -9.41 -5.84 -12.31
CA ASP A 11 -9.31 -6.45 -13.64
C ASP A 11 -9.31 -7.98 -13.50
N TYR A 12 -10.07 -8.67 -14.34
CA TYR A 12 -10.26 -10.11 -14.21
C TYR A 12 -8.95 -10.93 -14.32
N LYS A 13 -7.93 -10.45 -15.04
CA LYS A 13 -6.62 -11.13 -15.13
C LYS A 13 -5.81 -11.03 -13.85
N THR A 14 -6.19 -10.12 -12.94
CA THR A 14 -5.63 -10.05 -11.59
C THR A 14 -6.27 -11.02 -10.63
N VAL A 15 -7.51 -11.44 -10.91
CA VAL A 15 -8.24 -12.45 -10.13
C VAL A 15 -7.91 -13.85 -10.61
N PHE A 16 -7.95 -14.08 -11.93
CA PHE A 16 -7.78 -15.39 -12.56
C PHE A 16 -6.46 -15.51 -13.32
N GLN A 17 -5.92 -16.72 -13.36
CA GLN A 17 -4.74 -17.04 -14.16
C GLN A 17 -5.05 -16.96 -15.66
N SER A 18 -4.03 -16.62 -16.44
CA SER A 18 -4.20 -16.39 -17.88
C SER A 18 -4.78 -17.62 -18.58
N GLY A 19 -5.91 -17.43 -19.28
CA GLY A 19 -6.56 -18.49 -20.05
C GLY A 19 -7.29 -19.54 -19.22
N THR A 20 -7.47 -19.33 -17.91
CA THR A 20 -8.19 -20.26 -17.02
C THR A 20 -9.25 -19.54 -16.20
N VAL A 21 -10.05 -20.32 -15.47
CA VAL A 21 -10.98 -19.84 -14.42
C VAL A 21 -10.43 -20.10 -13.02
N THR A 22 -9.14 -20.47 -12.93
CA THR A 22 -8.46 -20.74 -11.67
C THR A 22 -7.99 -19.42 -11.08
N PRO A 23 -8.38 -19.07 -9.83
CA PRO A 23 -7.91 -17.86 -9.18
C PRO A 23 -6.40 -17.91 -8.93
N HIS A 24 -5.74 -16.75 -8.87
CA HIS A 24 -4.36 -16.68 -8.40
C HIS A 24 -4.24 -17.15 -6.93
N PRO A 25 -3.12 -17.79 -6.53
CA PRO A 25 -2.92 -18.24 -5.16
C PRO A 25 -3.17 -17.13 -4.13
N GLY A 26 -3.99 -17.42 -3.11
CA GLY A 26 -4.37 -16.46 -2.07
C GLY A 26 -5.50 -15.49 -2.45
N MET A 27 -5.86 -15.34 -3.72
CA MET A 27 -6.90 -14.40 -4.14
C MET A 27 -8.27 -14.72 -3.53
N ALA A 28 -8.65 -16.00 -3.48
CA ALA A 28 -9.90 -16.41 -2.85
C ALA A 28 -9.99 -15.94 -1.38
N GLN A 29 -8.91 -16.12 -0.63
CA GLN A 29 -8.83 -15.67 0.77
C GLN A 29 -8.96 -14.14 0.88
N VAL A 30 -8.28 -13.38 0.01
CA VAL A 30 -8.40 -11.91 -0.02
C VAL A 30 -9.85 -11.49 -0.24
N LEU A 31 -10.53 -12.05 -1.24
CA LEU A 31 -11.91 -11.69 -1.57
C LEU A 31 -12.88 -12.05 -0.43
N HIS A 32 -12.68 -13.20 0.24
CA HIS A 32 -13.45 -13.57 1.43
C HIS A 32 -13.20 -12.62 2.61
N LEU A 33 -11.95 -12.19 2.83
CA LEU A 33 -11.60 -11.22 3.88
C LEU A 33 -12.16 -9.82 3.61
N LEU A 34 -12.19 -9.38 2.35
CA LEU A 34 -12.88 -8.14 1.97
C LEU A 34 -14.38 -8.25 2.26
N SER A 35 -15.00 -9.35 1.82
CA SER A 35 -16.44 -9.60 2.00
C SER A 35 -16.83 -9.67 3.49
N SER A 36 -16.02 -10.33 4.32
CA SER A 36 -16.28 -10.44 5.78
C SER A 36 -16.19 -9.10 6.52
N ARG A 37 -15.55 -8.10 5.90
CA ARG A 37 -15.47 -6.73 6.39
C ARG A 37 -16.51 -5.79 5.78
N GLY A 38 -17.42 -6.33 4.97
CA GLY A 38 -18.41 -5.54 4.24
C GLY A 38 -17.81 -4.69 3.12
N VAL A 39 -16.59 -5.00 2.66
CA VAL A 39 -15.97 -4.35 1.51
C VAL A 39 -16.35 -5.13 0.25
N GLY A 40 -17.09 -4.48 -0.63
CA GLY A 40 -17.47 -5.07 -1.91
C GLY A 40 -16.26 -5.31 -2.80
N TRP A 41 -16.38 -6.22 -3.76
CA TRP A 41 -15.40 -6.34 -4.83
C TRP A 41 -16.09 -6.32 -6.19
N VAL A 42 -15.47 -5.64 -7.14
CA VAL A 42 -16.03 -5.43 -8.49
C VAL A 42 -15.15 -6.12 -9.49
N LEU A 43 -15.74 -6.91 -10.38
CA LEU A 43 -15.02 -7.57 -11.46
C LEU A 43 -15.15 -6.78 -12.76
N LEU A 44 -14.02 -6.57 -13.42
CA LEU A 44 -13.88 -5.79 -14.62
C LEU A 44 -13.42 -6.67 -15.78
N THR A 45 -14.19 -6.75 -16.86
CA THR A 45 -13.87 -7.63 -18.01
C THR A 45 -13.96 -6.89 -19.34
N THR A 46 -12.90 -6.94 -20.15
CA THR A 46 -12.95 -6.48 -21.55
C THR A 46 -13.36 -7.60 -22.50
N ASP A 47 -12.96 -8.81 -22.20
CA ASP A 47 -13.26 -10.00 -22.99
C ASP A 47 -14.55 -10.65 -22.49
N PRO A 48 -15.27 -11.44 -23.34
CA PRO A 48 -16.42 -12.20 -22.88
C PRO A 48 -16.04 -13.09 -21.68
N PHE A 49 -16.68 -12.84 -20.54
CA PHE A 49 -16.42 -13.55 -19.29
C PHE A 49 -17.74 -13.88 -18.61
N ASP A 50 -17.91 -15.14 -18.21
CA ASP A 50 -19.08 -15.59 -17.46
C ASP A 50 -18.80 -15.47 -15.96
N VAL A 51 -19.49 -14.55 -15.30
CA VAL A 51 -19.34 -14.30 -13.86
C VAL A 51 -19.65 -15.54 -13.00
N ARG A 52 -20.42 -16.51 -13.53
CA ARG A 52 -20.70 -17.79 -12.84
C ARG A 52 -19.43 -18.58 -12.53
N HIS A 53 -18.35 -18.35 -13.27
CA HIS A 53 -17.04 -18.95 -12.99
C HIS A 53 -16.48 -18.55 -11.62
N CYS A 54 -16.86 -17.39 -11.06
CA CYS A 54 -16.45 -17.01 -9.71
C CYS A 54 -16.95 -18.02 -8.66
N ALA A 55 -18.23 -18.39 -8.72
CA ALA A 55 -18.83 -19.36 -7.81
C ALA A 55 -18.21 -20.75 -8.00
N SER A 56 -18.01 -21.20 -9.24
CA SER A 56 -17.34 -22.48 -9.54
C SER A 56 -15.90 -22.54 -9.03
N ALA A 57 -15.24 -21.38 -8.90
CA ALA A 57 -13.89 -21.24 -8.37
C ALA A 57 -13.84 -21.03 -6.84
N GLY A 58 -14.98 -21.10 -6.14
CA GLY A 58 -15.07 -20.90 -4.69
C GLY A 58 -14.87 -19.45 -4.24
N LEU A 59 -15.01 -18.49 -5.16
CA LEU A 59 -14.96 -17.07 -4.85
C LEU A 59 -16.33 -16.57 -4.36
N PRO A 60 -16.38 -15.58 -3.44
CA PRO A 60 -17.63 -14.91 -3.11
C PRO A 60 -18.20 -14.22 -4.36
N GLU A 61 -19.51 -13.98 -4.42
CA GLU A 61 -20.12 -13.26 -5.54
C GLU A 61 -19.57 -11.82 -5.62
N PRO A 62 -19.18 -11.30 -6.80
CA PRO A 62 -18.80 -9.90 -6.92
C PRO A 62 -20.00 -9.00 -6.66
N ALA A 63 -19.78 -7.92 -5.91
CA ALA A 63 -20.80 -6.90 -5.67
C ALA A 63 -21.28 -6.25 -6.99
N LEU A 64 -20.40 -6.24 -8.00
CA LEU A 64 -20.73 -5.80 -9.35
C LEU A 64 -19.79 -6.46 -10.36
N HIS A 65 -20.33 -6.83 -11.53
CA HIS A 65 -19.54 -7.20 -12.70
C HIS A 65 -19.82 -6.17 -13.80
N LEU A 66 -18.77 -5.55 -14.34
CA LEU A 66 -18.86 -4.63 -15.46
C LEU A 66 -18.05 -5.14 -16.65
N SER A 67 -18.68 -5.10 -17.81
CA SER A 67 -18.10 -5.33 -19.12
C SER A 67 -18.27 -4.11 -20.02
N GLN A 68 -17.63 -4.09 -21.19
CA GLN A 68 -17.66 -2.91 -22.06
C GLN A 68 -19.08 -2.48 -22.45
N ARG A 69 -20.00 -3.43 -22.62
CA ARG A 69 -21.43 -3.17 -22.90
C ARG A 69 -22.14 -2.41 -21.79
N ASP A 70 -21.63 -2.48 -20.56
CA ASP A 70 -22.20 -1.80 -19.41
C ASP A 70 -21.75 -0.34 -19.31
N ILE A 71 -20.74 0.05 -20.10
CA ILE A 71 -20.11 1.37 -20.03
C ILE A 71 -20.80 2.32 -21.03
N PRO A 72 -21.12 3.57 -20.63
CA PRO A 72 -21.70 4.55 -21.53
C PRO A 72 -20.85 4.72 -22.81
N GLU A 73 -21.54 4.76 -23.96
CA GLU A 73 -20.93 4.79 -25.29
C GLU A 73 -19.98 3.62 -25.58
N GLN A 74 -20.04 2.54 -24.79
CA GLN A 74 -19.18 1.36 -24.90
C GLN A 74 -17.69 1.73 -24.91
N LYS A 75 -17.27 2.73 -24.12
CA LYS A 75 -15.87 3.17 -24.10
C LYS A 75 -14.94 2.03 -23.69
N ASN A 76 -13.81 1.97 -24.39
CA ASN A 76 -12.71 1.06 -24.06
C ASN A 76 -12.11 1.36 -22.67
N ARG A 77 -11.38 0.37 -22.13
CA ARG A 77 -10.49 0.56 -20.97
C ARG A 77 -9.56 1.76 -21.18
N GLY A 78 -9.19 2.42 -20.08
CA GLY A 78 -8.47 3.69 -20.05
C GLY A 78 -9.40 4.90 -19.90
N SER A 79 -10.70 4.74 -20.15
CA SER A 79 -11.71 5.75 -19.83
C SER A 79 -12.07 5.77 -18.35
N HIS A 80 -12.20 6.97 -17.78
CA HIS A 80 -12.71 7.17 -16.41
C HIS A 80 -14.11 6.57 -16.18
N LEU A 81 -14.90 6.43 -17.27
CA LEU A 81 -16.28 5.96 -17.22
C LEU A 81 -16.45 4.59 -16.55
N TRP A 82 -15.44 3.72 -16.64
CA TRP A 82 -15.50 2.39 -16.00
C TRP A 82 -15.63 2.47 -14.48
N LEU A 83 -14.92 3.40 -13.85
CA LEU A 83 -14.91 3.51 -12.40
C LEU A 83 -15.96 4.48 -11.89
N THR A 84 -16.34 5.49 -12.68
CA THR A 84 -17.51 6.31 -12.34
C THR A 84 -18.81 5.52 -12.44
N GLU A 85 -18.94 4.62 -13.42
CA GLU A 85 -20.09 3.71 -13.53
C GLU A 85 -20.12 2.73 -12.34
N ALA A 86 -18.98 2.15 -11.96
CA ALA A 86 -18.89 1.30 -10.78
C ALA A 86 -19.28 2.05 -9.50
N ALA A 87 -18.74 3.25 -9.31
CA ALA A 87 -19.06 4.12 -8.18
C ALA A 87 -20.57 4.45 -8.15
N GLN A 88 -21.14 4.85 -9.29
CA GLN A 88 -22.55 5.20 -9.41
C GLN A 88 -23.47 4.02 -9.09
N ARG A 89 -23.23 2.83 -9.66
CA ARG A 89 -24.06 1.64 -9.41
C ARG A 89 -23.99 1.14 -7.97
N LEU A 90 -22.87 1.38 -7.30
CA LEU A 90 -22.69 1.03 -5.88
C LEU A 90 -23.11 2.15 -4.92
N GLY A 91 -23.46 3.34 -5.41
CA GLY A 91 -23.77 4.49 -4.57
C GLY A 91 -22.55 5.03 -3.79
N LEU A 92 -21.36 4.91 -4.37
CA LEU A 92 -20.08 5.27 -3.75
C LEU A 92 -19.46 6.51 -4.42
N ALA A 93 -18.57 7.18 -3.69
CA ALA A 93 -17.62 8.13 -4.27
C ALA A 93 -16.42 7.38 -4.88
N THR A 94 -15.75 7.99 -5.86
CA THR A 94 -14.53 7.40 -6.45
C THR A 94 -13.40 7.23 -5.43
N THR A 95 -13.31 8.10 -4.42
CA THR A 95 -12.35 7.98 -3.31
C THR A 95 -12.63 6.79 -2.38
N GLN A 96 -13.79 6.16 -2.49
CA GLN A 96 -14.14 4.92 -1.79
C GLN A 96 -13.87 3.66 -2.63
N LEU A 97 -13.23 3.83 -3.80
CA LEU A 97 -12.77 2.74 -4.65
C LEU A 97 -11.25 2.61 -4.64
N ALA A 98 -10.76 1.40 -4.83
CA ALA A 98 -9.37 1.13 -5.22
C ALA A 98 -9.37 0.21 -6.44
N LEU A 99 -8.53 0.48 -7.44
CA LEU A 99 -8.40 -0.36 -8.63
C LEU A 99 -7.14 -1.24 -8.55
N VAL A 100 -7.32 -2.54 -8.73
CA VAL A 100 -6.24 -3.53 -8.87
C VAL A 100 -6.17 -3.96 -10.33
N GLY A 101 -5.02 -3.71 -10.97
CA GLY A 101 -4.81 -3.99 -12.39
C GLY A 101 -3.36 -4.32 -12.72
N ALA A 102 -3.10 -4.75 -13.96
CA ALA A 102 -1.77 -5.20 -14.39
C ALA A 102 -1.21 -4.44 -15.60
N SER A 103 -2.07 -3.75 -16.35
CA SER A 103 -1.73 -3.11 -17.62
C SER A 103 -1.72 -1.59 -17.57
N GLU A 104 -1.14 -0.97 -18.60
CA GLU A 104 -1.24 0.48 -18.81
C GLU A 104 -2.68 0.96 -18.98
N LEU A 105 -3.57 0.14 -19.55
CA LEU A 105 -4.98 0.51 -19.70
C LEU A 105 -5.72 0.53 -18.36
N ASP A 106 -5.40 -0.39 -17.45
CA ASP A 106 -5.95 -0.38 -16.09
C ASP A 106 -5.45 0.84 -15.33
N TRP A 107 -4.14 1.11 -15.44
CA TRP A 107 -3.54 2.31 -14.88
C TRP A 107 -4.26 3.58 -15.35
N ARG A 108 -4.40 3.77 -16.67
CA ARG A 108 -5.14 4.91 -17.24
C ARG A 108 -6.59 4.97 -16.75
N THR A 109 -7.24 3.82 -16.58
CA THR A 109 -8.62 3.72 -16.07
C THR A 109 -8.73 4.30 -14.66
N GLY A 110 -7.83 3.90 -13.76
CA GLY A 110 -7.75 4.40 -12.39
C GLY A 110 -7.44 5.90 -12.34
N VAL A 111 -6.32 6.28 -12.95
CA VAL A 111 -5.79 7.65 -12.94
C VAL A 111 -6.79 8.65 -13.51
N ASN A 112 -7.44 8.35 -14.63
CA ASN A 112 -8.41 9.26 -15.24
C ASN A 112 -9.69 9.43 -14.42
N ALA A 113 -10.03 8.45 -13.58
CA ALA A 113 -11.18 8.52 -12.65
C ALA A 113 -10.82 9.12 -11.29
N GLY A 114 -9.53 9.40 -11.03
CA GLY A 114 -9.05 9.81 -9.72
C GLY A 114 -9.17 8.70 -8.67
N VAL A 115 -9.02 7.44 -9.08
CA VAL A 115 -9.09 6.26 -8.21
C VAL A 115 -7.70 5.70 -7.97
N ALA A 116 -7.38 5.41 -6.70
CA ALA A 116 -6.12 4.81 -6.31
C ALA A 116 -5.87 3.49 -7.06
N PHE A 117 -4.76 3.42 -7.78
CA PHE A 117 -4.37 2.27 -8.58
C PHE A 117 -3.25 1.47 -7.89
N ILE A 118 -3.46 0.16 -7.78
CA ILE A 118 -2.50 -0.81 -7.25
C ILE A 118 -2.15 -1.80 -8.37
N ARG A 119 -0.87 -1.83 -8.74
CA ARG A 119 -0.36 -2.78 -9.72
C ARG A 119 -0.23 -4.18 -9.10
N ALA A 120 -0.95 -5.14 -9.65
CA ALA A 120 -0.81 -6.56 -9.34
C ALA A 120 0.40 -7.15 -10.09
N ARG A 121 1.49 -7.44 -9.39
CA ARG A 121 2.72 -7.97 -10.02
C ARG A 121 2.67 -9.47 -10.33
N TRP A 122 1.75 -10.20 -9.73
CA TRP A 122 1.49 -11.61 -10.03
C TRP A 122 0.72 -11.82 -11.35
N ALA A 123 0.07 -10.77 -11.85
CA ALA A 123 -0.73 -10.82 -13.06
C ALA A 123 0.10 -10.39 -14.29
N PRO A 124 -0.17 -10.97 -15.48
CA PRO A 124 0.56 -10.63 -16.68
C PRO A 124 0.26 -9.19 -17.11
N GLY A 125 1.32 -8.38 -17.27
CA GLY A 125 1.18 -7.01 -17.74
C GLY A 125 2.46 -6.19 -17.56
N THR A 126 2.66 -5.25 -18.47
CA THR A 126 3.76 -4.27 -18.37
C THR A 126 3.17 -2.90 -18.04
N LEU A 127 3.81 -2.25 -17.07
CA LEU A 127 3.53 -0.86 -16.71
C LEU A 127 4.87 -0.15 -16.62
N ARG A 128 5.01 0.95 -17.38
CA ARG A 128 6.21 1.79 -17.37
C ARG A 128 6.11 2.90 -16.32
N GLN A 129 4.89 3.28 -15.98
CA GLN A 129 4.59 4.32 -15.01
C GLN A 129 4.85 3.84 -13.58
N VAL A 130 5.27 4.77 -12.73
CA VAL A 130 5.38 4.56 -11.28
C VAL A 130 3.98 4.29 -10.71
N ALA A 131 3.84 3.30 -9.84
CA ALA A 131 2.56 2.98 -9.21
C ALA A 131 2.78 2.31 -7.85
N LEU A 132 1.78 2.39 -6.97
CA LEU A 132 1.70 1.50 -5.82
C LEU A 132 1.63 0.05 -6.34
N THR A 133 2.42 -0.86 -5.76
CA THR A 133 2.50 -2.24 -6.25
C THR A 133 2.27 -3.24 -5.14
N ALA A 134 1.58 -4.33 -5.48
CA ALA A 134 1.45 -5.51 -4.64
C ALA A 134 2.14 -6.69 -5.34
N GLN A 135 2.93 -7.46 -4.60
CA GLN A 135 3.76 -8.54 -5.14
C GLN A 135 2.94 -9.81 -5.39
N ASP A 136 2.00 -10.06 -4.48
CA ASP A 136 1.07 -11.18 -4.47
C ASP A 136 -0.24 -10.73 -3.80
N PRO A 137 -1.30 -11.57 -3.81
CA PRO A 137 -2.56 -11.24 -3.15
C PRO A 137 -2.45 -11.00 -1.63
N ALA A 138 -1.51 -11.64 -0.93
CA ALA A 138 -1.30 -11.39 0.50
C ALA A 138 -0.81 -9.96 0.75
N HIS A 139 0.19 -9.53 -0.02
CA HIS A 139 0.70 -8.17 0.03
C HIS A 139 -0.37 -7.15 -0.41
N LEU A 140 -1.23 -7.49 -1.37
CA LEU A 140 -2.38 -6.63 -1.72
C LEU A 140 -3.27 -6.38 -0.50
N TYR A 141 -3.66 -7.45 0.19
CA TYR A 141 -4.50 -7.32 1.36
C TYR A 141 -3.79 -6.54 2.48
N TRP A 142 -2.50 -6.76 2.71
CA TRP A 142 -1.71 -5.96 3.65
C TRP A 142 -1.79 -4.46 3.30
N VAL A 143 -1.61 -4.08 2.04
CA VAL A 143 -1.69 -2.67 1.60
C VAL A 143 -3.09 -2.11 1.85
N LEU A 144 -4.13 -2.85 1.47
CA LEU A 144 -5.52 -2.44 1.68
C LEU A 144 -5.83 -2.27 3.18
N ASP A 145 -5.57 -3.31 3.96
CA ASP A 145 -5.84 -3.41 5.38
C ASP A 145 -5.03 -2.42 6.23
N ARG A 146 -3.84 -2.01 5.80
CA ARG A 146 -3.04 -1.06 6.58
C ARG A 146 -3.26 0.38 6.16
N HIS A 147 -3.67 0.66 4.93
CA HIS A 147 -3.69 2.05 4.46
C HIS A 147 -5.05 2.53 3.93
N LEU A 148 -5.92 1.64 3.49
CA LEU A 148 -7.08 2.01 2.66
C LEU A 148 -8.44 1.57 3.24
N LEU A 149 -8.47 0.55 4.10
CA LEU A 149 -9.70 0.02 4.71
C LEU A 149 -10.11 0.69 6.02
N HIS A 150 -9.35 1.69 6.49
CA HIS A 150 -9.63 2.43 7.72
C HIS A 150 -9.96 3.89 7.41
N GLU A 151 -10.86 4.48 8.19
CA GLU A 151 -11.14 5.91 8.07
C GLU A 151 -9.90 6.74 8.41
N PRO A 152 -9.61 7.81 7.65
CA PRO A 152 -8.50 8.70 7.91
C PRO A 152 -8.71 9.40 9.25
N GLN A 153 -7.69 9.34 10.08
CA GLN A 153 -7.62 10.09 11.33
C GLN A 153 -6.53 11.14 11.20
N TRP A 154 -6.84 12.37 11.55
CA TRP A 154 -5.89 13.47 11.50
C TRP A 154 -5.61 14.00 12.89
N PHE A 155 -4.33 14.22 13.20
CA PHE A 155 -3.94 14.95 14.39
C PHE A 155 -4.41 16.41 14.32
N PHE A 156 -4.37 17.02 13.13
CA PHE A 156 -4.88 18.37 12.91
C PHE A 156 -5.68 18.44 11.61
N ALA A 157 -6.86 19.02 11.69
CA ALA A 157 -7.73 19.26 10.54
C ALA A 157 -8.38 20.63 10.63
N MET A 158 -8.14 21.47 9.62
CA MET A 158 -8.72 22.81 9.52
C MET A 158 -9.27 23.02 8.12
N ASP A 159 -10.52 23.45 8.05
CA ASP A 159 -11.19 23.90 6.83
C ASP A 159 -11.60 25.36 6.99
N ASP A 160 -11.27 26.17 5.99
CA ASP A 160 -11.68 27.56 5.87
C ASP A 160 -12.27 27.81 4.49
N ALA A 161 -13.60 27.69 4.40
CA ALA A 161 -14.34 27.90 3.16
C ALA A 161 -14.20 29.35 2.63
N SER A 162 -14.09 30.35 3.52
CA SER A 162 -13.97 31.76 3.10
C SER A 162 -12.66 32.03 2.37
N ARG A 163 -11.62 31.24 2.67
CA ARG A 163 -10.29 31.33 2.07
C ARG A 163 -10.03 30.23 1.03
N ASN A 164 -11.03 29.39 0.71
CA ASN A 164 -10.87 28.18 -0.11
C ASN A 164 -9.65 27.35 0.29
N TYR A 165 -9.50 27.13 1.60
CA TYR A 165 -8.27 26.58 2.16
C TYR A 165 -8.54 25.43 3.12
N LYS A 166 -7.73 24.38 3.00
CA LYS A 166 -7.75 23.24 3.92
C LYS A 166 -6.34 22.93 4.38
N VAL A 167 -6.19 22.50 5.63
CA VAL A 167 -4.92 22.01 6.17
C VAL A 167 -5.17 20.70 6.92
N ARG A 168 -4.28 19.74 6.69
CA ARG A 168 -4.25 18.48 7.40
C ARG A 168 -2.83 18.13 7.83
N SER A 169 -2.71 17.58 9.03
CA SER A 169 -1.45 17.02 9.53
C SER A 169 -1.71 15.70 10.22
N LEU A 170 -0.96 14.68 9.84
CA LEU A 170 -1.26 13.31 10.27
C LEU A 170 -0.92 13.08 11.74
N PHE A 171 0.19 13.64 12.21
CA PHE A 171 0.74 13.35 13.53
C PHE A 171 1.18 14.58 14.35
N PRO A 172 1.30 14.44 15.68
CA PRO A 172 2.17 15.28 16.48
C PRO A 172 3.66 14.89 16.25
N PRO A 173 4.61 15.84 16.16
CA PRO A 173 6.03 15.56 15.89
C PRO A 173 6.71 14.64 16.91
N GLU A 174 6.24 14.65 18.16
CA GLU A 174 6.78 13.90 19.29
C GLU A 174 6.38 12.43 19.34
N VAL A 175 5.53 11.95 18.41
CA VAL A 175 5.13 10.54 18.37
C VAL A 175 6.35 9.63 18.19
N ARG A 176 6.34 8.49 18.90
CA ARG A 176 7.37 7.46 18.83
C ARG A 176 6.78 6.16 18.29
N PHE A 177 7.50 5.55 17.35
CA PHE A 177 7.16 4.25 16.76
C PHE A 177 8.25 3.22 17.03
N GLU A 178 7.87 1.95 16.92
CA GLU A 178 8.79 0.80 16.92
C GLU A 178 9.48 0.69 15.56
N GLY A 179 10.76 0.32 15.57
CA GLY A 179 11.54 0.04 14.37
C GLY A 179 12.46 -1.16 14.59
N THR A 180 13.20 -1.52 13.56
CA THR A 180 14.26 -2.55 13.64
C THR A 180 15.62 -1.91 13.77
N ASN A 181 15.87 -0.85 13.00
CA ASN A 181 17.10 -0.06 13.08
C ASN A 181 16.76 1.43 12.89
N PRO A 182 16.81 2.24 13.97
CA PRO A 182 16.87 1.85 15.39
C PRO A 182 15.60 1.14 15.88
N SER A 183 15.64 0.56 17.10
CA SER A 183 14.49 -0.15 17.71
C SER A 183 13.29 0.75 18.02
N SER A 184 13.51 2.05 18.14
CA SER A 184 12.45 3.05 18.18
C SER A 184 12.91 4.37 17.57
N PHE A 185 11.97 5.15 17.05
CA PHE A 185 12.25 6.41 16.38
C PHE A 185 11.08 7.38 16.51
N THR A 186 11.33 8.65 16.20
CA THR A 186 10.34 9.74 16.11
C THR A 186 10.21 10.23 14.68
N LEU A 187 9.19 11.04 14.38
CA LEU A 187 9.07 11.64 13.04
C LEU A 187 10.25 12.54 12.68
N LEU A 188 10.82 13.23 13.68
CA LEU A 188 11.98 14.11 13.48
C LEU A 188 13.21 13.32 13.00
N ASP A 189 13.39 12.08 13.47
CA ASP A 189 14.49 11.21 13.04
C ASP A 189 14.48 11.02 11.52
N ILE A 190 13.31 10.87 10.91
CA ILE A 190 13.16 10.59 9.48
C ILE A 190 13.08 11.87 8.64
N PHE A 191 12.28 12.85 9.06
CA PHE A 191 11.90 13.99 8.23
C PHE A 191 12.70 15.27 8.52
N THR A 192 13.39 15.34 9.66
CA THR A 192 14.25 16.49 10.01
C THR A 192 15.73 16.10 10.00
N TYR A 193 16.07 14.94 10.55
CA TYR A 193 17.45 14.48 10.67
C TYR A 193 17.88 13.49 9.60
N ASP A 194 16.97 13.14 8.69
CA ASP A 194 17.22 12.29 7.54
C ASP A 194 17.91 10.95 7.89
N LYS A 195 17.45 10.31 8.97
CA LYS A 195 17.93 8.98 9.35
C LYS A 195 17.22 7.91 8.52
N ASP A 196 18.01 6.97 8.02
CA ASP A 196 17.48 5.74 7.42
C ASP A 196 16.93 4.84 8.52
N VAL A 197 15.60 4.81 8.64
CA VAL A 197 14.87 4.03 9.64
C VAL A 197 14.10 2.91 8.96
N THR A 198 14.21 1.70 9.53
CA THR A 198 13.52 0.50 9.04
C THR A 198 12.54 -0.07 10.06
N ALA A 199 11.45 -0.66 9.58
CA ALA A 199 10.52 -1.49 10.35
C ALA A 199 10.39 -2.84 9.64
N GLY A 200 11.05 -3.87 10.19
CA GLY A 200 11.28 -5.14 9.50
C GLY A 200 12.18 -4.92 8.28
N ASN A 201 11.74 -5.41 7.13
CA ASN A 201 12.42 -5.21 5.84
C ASN A 201 11.92 -3.98 5.07
N ARG A 202 11.11 -3.11 5.69
CA ARG A 202 10.48 -1.95 5.05
C ARG A 202 11.08 -0.64 5.56
N SER A 203 11.14 0.36 4.69
CA SER A 203 11.44 1.73 5.07
C SER A 203 10.28 2.29 5.92
N ALA A 204 10.60 2.78 7.13
CA ALA A 204 9.60 3.41 7.99
C ALA A 204 9.05 4.69 7.36
N ARG A 205 9.90 5.41 6.59
CA ARG A 205 9.50 6.57 5.80
C ARG A 205 8.40 6.20 4.80
N ASP A 206 8.56 5.09 4.09
CA ASP A 206 7.60 4.64 3.07
C ASP A 206 6.25 4.31 3.71
N ILE A 207 6.25 3.64 4.86
CA ILE A 207 5.03 3.31 5.62
C ILE A 207 4.30 4.59 6.04
N LEU A 208 5.03 5.58 6.57
CA LEU A 208 4.47 6.84 7.03
C LEU A 208 3.91 7.67 5.86
N MET A 209 4.68 7.77 4.78
CA MET A 209 4.26 8.53 3.60
C MET A 209 3.07 7.89 2.90
N LEU A 210 3.03 6.56 2.79
CA LEU A 210 1.88 5.87 2.23
C LEU A 210 0.62 6.10 3.09
N HIS A 211 0.74 6.17 4.42
CA HIS A 211 -0.38 6.54 5.28
C HIS A 211 -0.87 7.97 5.03
N VAL A 212 0.03 8.96 4.92
CA VAL A 212 -0.35 10.36 4.64
C VAL A 212 -1.10 10.45 3.31
N LEU A 213 -0.56 9.82 2.26
CA LEU A 213 -1.16 9.85 0.93
C LEU A 213 -2.50 9.11 0.88
N SER A 214 -2.60 7.97 1.56
CA SER A 214 -3.85 7.20 1.60
C SER A 214 -4.92 7.94 2.40
N ALA A 215 -4.58 8.53 3.54
CA ALA A 215 -5.52 9.35 4.31
C ALA A 215 -6.00 10.57 3.50
N ALA A 216 -5.08 11.23 2.79
CA ALA A 216 -5.41 12.36 1.93
C ALA A 216 -6.30 11.95 0.74
N TYR A 217 -6.04 10.79 0.13
CA TYR A 217 -6.88 10.22 -0.92
C TYR A 217 -8.30 9.94 -0.41
N LEU A 218 -8.42 9.22 0.72
CA LEU A 218 -9.69 8.80 1.30
C LEU A 218 -10.59 9.98 1.71
N GLU A 219 -10.01 11.07 2.23
CA GLU A 219 -10.76 12.29 2.55
C GLU A 219 -11.00 13.20 1.32
N GLY A 220 -10.53 12.82 0.13
CA GLY A 220 -10.71 13.62 -1.10
C GLY A 220 -9.87 14.90 -1.15
N LEU A 221 -8.73 14.92 -0.45
CA LEU A 221 -7.78 16.02 -0.44
C LEU A 221 -6.78 15.97 -1.59
N LEU A 222 -6.79 14.87 -2.34
CA LEU A 222 -6.04 14.70 -3.58
C LEU A 222 -7.00 14.69 -4.78
N PRO A 223 -7.70 15.80 -5.06
CA PRO A 223 -8.68 15.81 -6.14
C PRO A 223 -8.00 15.56 -7.48
N ALA A 224 -8.72 14.87 -8.38
CA ALA A 224 -8.18 14.51 -9.67
C ALA A 224 -7.73 15.75 -10.47
N ARG A 225 -6.63 15.61 -11.22
CA ARG A 225 -6.05 16.68 -12.05
C ARG A 225 -5.63 17.94 -11.29
N SER A 226 -5.40 17.82 -9.98
CA SER A 226 -4.81 18.89 -9.19
C SER A 226 -3.30 19.00 -9.43
N TRP A 227 -2.73 20.09 -8.94
CA TRP A 227 -1.28 20.28 -8.94
C TRP A 227 -0.72 20.00 -7.57
N PHE A 228 0.34 19.20 -7.52
CA PHE A 228 1.08 18.92 -6.29
C PHE A 228 2.38 19.71 -6.33
N CYS A 229 2.78 20.26 -5.18
CA CYS A 229 4.11 20.85 -5.02
C CYS A 229 4.59 20.64 -3.58
N VAL A 230 5.90 20.73 -3.38
CA VAL A 230 6.53 20.74 -2.06
C VAL A 230 6.85 22.18 -1.67
N TYR A 231 6.62 22.54 -0.41
CA TYR A 231 7.11 23.81 0.11
C TYR A 231 8.66 23.78 0.18
N PRO A 232 9.37 24.79 -0.34
CA PRO A 232 10.82 24.70 -0.49
C PRO A 232 11.53 24.77 0.87
N SER A 233 12.56 23.93 1.04
CA SER A 233 13.47 23.94 2.20
C SER A 233 14.20 25.27 2.34
N SER A 234 14.88 25.54 3.46
CA SER A 234 15.60 26.81 3.70
C SER A 234 16.74 27.12 2.71
N THR A 235 17.20 26.14 1.94
CA THR A 235 18.30 26.29 0.98
C THR A 235 17.76 26.55 -0.43
N PRO A 236 18.24 27.58 -1.16
CA PRO A 236 17.81 27.85 -2.54
C PRO A 236 18.09 26.67 -3.46
N GLY A 237 17.13 26.33 -4.32
CA GLY A 237 17.25 25.21 -5.26
C GLY A 237 17.21 23.81 -4.62
N ALA A 238 17.19 23.69 -3.29
CA ALA A 238 17.05 22.41 -2.62
C ALA A 238 15.57 22.07 -2.47
N VAL A 239 15.10 21.17 -3.33
CA VAL A 239 13.82 20.49 -3.16
C VAL A 239 14.03 19.35 -2.16
N ASN A 240 13.06 19.11 -1.27
CA ASN A 240 13.09 17.91 -0.44
C ASN A 240 12.90 16.70 -1.37
N HIS A 241 14.01 16.13 -1.85
CA HIS A 241 14.03 15.03 -2.82
C HIS A 241 13.22 13.84 -2.33
N GLN A 242 13.23 13.59 -1.03
CA GLN A 242 12.53 12.45 -0.43
C GLN A 242 11.03 12.64 -0.49
N LEU A 243 10.54 13.82 -0.12
CA LEU A 243 9.12 14.14 -0.25
C LEU A 243 8.68 14.16 -1.72
N SER A 244 9.58 14.58 -2.62
CA SER A 244 9.35 14.58 -4.08
C SER A 244 9.13 13.17 -4.64
N ASP A 245 9.94 12.20 -4.23
CA ASP A 245 9.83 10.81 -4.69
C ASP A 245 8.48 10.19 -4.32
N PHE A 246 7.94 10.51 -3.14
CA PHE A 246 6.59 10.06 -2.76
C PHE A 246 5.49 10.78 -3.50
N ILE A 247 5.65 12.08 -3.77
CA ILE A 247 4.65 12.85 -4.50
C ILE A 247 4.59 12.40 -5.98
N GLU A 248 5.70 11.95 -6.54
CA GLU A 248 5.74 11.28 -7.83
C GLU A 248 4.87 10.02 -7.87
N VAL A 249 4.80 9.26 -6.78
CA VAL A 249 3.83 8.14 -6.63
C VAL A 249 2.41 8.67 -6.42
N ALA A 250 2.23 9.67 -5.55
CA ALA A 250 0.93 10.24 -5.19
C ALA A 250 0.17 10.82 -6.39
N LYS A 251 0.88 11.54 -7.27
CA LYS A 251 0.26 12.20 -8.44
C LYS A 251 -0.37 11.16 -9.35
N VAL A 252 0.25 9.98 -9.42
CA VAL A 252 -0.23 8.87 -10.22
C VAL A 252 -1.51 8.27 -9.63
N MET A 253 -1.67 8.23 -8.31
CA MET A 253 -2.90 7.72 -7.69
C MET A 253 -4.15 8.50 -8.11
N THR A 254 -4.01 9.76 -8.53
CA THR A 254 -5.15 10.68 -8.75
C THR A 254 -5.15 11.37 -10.12
N GLY A 255 -4.22 11.05 -11.02
CA GLY A 255 -4.07 11.76 -12.29
C GLY A 255 -3.72 13.23 -12.13
N SER A 256 -3.04 13.54 -11.04
CA SER A 256 -2.54 14.87 -10.71
C SER A 256 -1.15 15.07 -11.31
N SER A 257 -0.67 16.32 -11.29
CA SER A 257 0.67 16.67 -11.80
C SER A 257 1.53 17.19 -10.67
N TYR A 258 2.71 16.60 -10.47
CA TYR A 258 3.74 17.19 -9.61
C TYR A 258 4.44 18.33 -10.36
N LYS A 259 4.59 19.46 -9.67
CA LYS A 259 5.28 20.67 -10.11
C LYS A 259 6.36 20.95 -9.08
N ASP A 260 7.48 20.27 -9.25
CA ASP A 260 8.68 20.38 -8.40
C ASP A 260 9.26 21.80 -8.37
N ASP A 261 9.02 22.58 -9.41
CA ASP A 261 9.46 23.96 -9.58
C ASP A 261 8.38 25.02 -9.29
N LEU A 262 7.20 24.64 -8.78
CA LEU A 262 6.10 25.60 -8.61
C LEU A 262 6.41 26.69 -7.56
N LEU A 263 6.90 26.29 -6.39
CA LEU A 263 7.31 27.17 -5.31
C LEU A 263 8.84 27.24 -5.27
N VAL A 264 9.39 28.42 -5.50
CA VAL A 264 10.83 28.63 -5.64
C VAL A 264 11.34 29.49 -4.49
N ARG A 265 12.38 29.01 -3.80
CA ARG A 265 13.15 29.82 -2.86
C ARG A 265 14.27 30.54 -3.59
N ALA A 266 14.14 31.86 -3.74
CA ALA A 266 15.07 32.72 -4.46
C ALA A 266 16.36 33.02 -3.68
N THR A 267 16.26 33.12 -2.36
CA THR A 267 17.38 33.51 -1.47
C THR A 267 17.44 32.57 -0.27
N ARG A 268 18.64 32.36 0.27
CA ARG A 268 18.83 31.47 1.42
C ARG A 268 18.08 32.04 2.62
N ALA A 269 17.19 31.25 3.17
CA ALA A 269 16.48 31.61 4.39
C ALA A 269 17.19 31.01 5.61
N THR A 270 17.03 31.63 6.77
CA THR A 270 17.39 31.01 8.04
C THR A 270 16.58 29.72 8.20
N ASP A 271 17.25 28.61 8.48
CA ASP A 271 16.60 27.35 8.81
C ASP A 271 15.76 27.56 10.08
N THR A 272 14.43 27.60 9.91
CA THR A 272 13.51 27.94 10.98
C THR A 272 13.46 26.86 12.07
N SER A 273 13.74 25.60 11.73
CA SER A 273 13.80 24.49 12.70
C SER A 273 15.02 24.66 13.61
N ARG A 274 16.20 24.91 13.03
CA ARG A 274 17.45 25.14 13.77
C ARG A 274 17.47 26.47 14.49
N ALA A 275 16.91 27.54 13.91
CA ALA A 275 16.79 28.83 14.59
C ALA A 275 15.94 28.73 15.86
N ARG A 276 14.80 28.02 15.78
CA ARG A 276 13.95 27.75 16.94
C ARG A 276 14.65 26.85 17.96
N ALA A 277 15.36 25.80 17.53
CA ALA A 277 16.14 24.95 18.42
C ALA A 277 17.24 25.72 19.16
N ASN A 278 17.81 26.75 18.54
CA ASN A 278 18.86 27.62 19.11
C ASN A 278 18.30 28.86 19.83
N GLY A 279 16.99 28.91 20.13
CA GLY A 279 16.36 30.02 20.87
C GLY A 279 16.19 31.33 20.08
N ARG A 280 16.49 31.35 18.78
CA ARG A 280 16.38 32.53 17.90
C ARG A 280 14.98 32.69 17.31
N HIS A 281 13.97 32.64 18.17
CA HIS A 281 12.57 32.64 17.75
C HIS A 281 12.15 33.93 17.01
N GLY A 282 12.78 35.07 17.30
CA GLY A 282 12.47 36.36 16.66
C GLY A 282 12.89 36.48 15.19
N GLU A 283 13.75 35.59 14.69
CA GLU A 283 14.23 35.59 13.30
C GLU A 283 13.26 34.87 12.33
N VAL A 284 12.27 34.15 12.87
CA VAL A 284 11.28 33.40 12.10
C VAL A 284 9.98 34.18 12.02
N THR A 285 9.80 34.92 10.93
CA THR A 285 8.61 35.75 10.69
C THR A 285 8.02 35.48 9.31
N ILE A 286 6.76 35.86 9.10
CA ILE A 286 6.10 35.72 7.79
C ILE A 286 6.85 36.48 6.69
N ALA A 287 7.47 37.62 7.04
CA ALA A 287 8.31 38.39 6.12
C ALA A 287 9.50 37.57 5.60
N THR A 288 10.06 36.67 6.42
CA THR A 288 11.12 35.76 5.97
C THR A 288 10.63 34.85 4.84
N GLN A 289 9.38 34.38 4.89
CA GLN A 289 8.81 33.62 3.77
C GLN A 289 8.52 34.52 2.57
N ALA A 290 7.91 35.69 2.81
CA ALA A 290 7.56 36.65 1.76
C ALA A 290 8.74 37.14 0.92
N ASN A 291 9.88 37.36 1.58
CA ASN A 291 11.07 37.93 0.98
C ASN A 291 11.93 36.87 0.27
N THR A 292 11.62 35.58 0.44
CA THR A 292 12.46 34.48 -0.07
C THR A 292 11.74 33.48 -0.96
N VAL A 293 10.41 33.33 -0.86
CA VAL A 293 9.63 32.34 -1.63
C VAL A 293 8.64 33.02 -2.55
N HIS A 294 8.61 32.59 -3.82
CA HIS A 294 7.68 33.04 -4.85
C HIS A 294 7.28 31.86 -5.75
N LEU A 295 6.32 32.07 -6.66
CA LEU A 295 5.94 31.10 -7.68
C LEU A 295 6.82 31.23 -8.91
N ASN A 296 7.16 30.11 -9.55
CA ASN A 296 7.83 30.16 -10.85
C ASN A 296 6.92 30.82 -11.91
N PRO A 297 7.37 31.92 -12.58
CA PRO A 297 6.60 32.61 -13.62
C PRO A 297 6.11 31.71 -14.76
N ALA A 298 6.78 30.59 -15.03
CA ALA A 298 6.40 29.64 -16.07
C ALA A 298 4.97 29.09 -15.89
N HIS A 299 4.46 29.07 -14.66
CA HIS A 299 3.13 28.52 -14.34
C HIS A 299 2.00 29.55 -14.31
N ARG A 300 2.31 30.84 -14.56
CA ARG A 300 1.35 31.96 -14.44
C ARG A 300 0.07 31.74 -15.23
N SER A 301 0.19 31.37 -16.50
CA SER A 301 -0.96 31.20 -17.40
C SER A 301 -1.86 30.02 -17.03
N ALA A 302 -1.30 29.00 -16.38
CA ALA A 302 -2.05 27.82 -15.99
C ALA A 302 -2.75 28.02 -14.64
N LEU A 303 -2.12 28.72 -13.68
CA LEU A 303 -2.75 29.11 -12.41
C LEU A 303 -3.92 30.06 -12.63
N ALA A 304 -3.78 31.04 -13.53
CA ALA A 304 -4.84 31.98 -13.88
C ALA A 304 -6.11 31.31 -14.45
N LYS A 305 -6.03 30.03 -14.86
CA LYS A 305 -7.18 29.22 -15.33
C LYS A 305 -7.91 28.50 -14.20
N GLY A 306 -7.56 28.75 -12.93
CA GLY A 306 -8.21 28.12 -11.78
C GLY A 306 -7.74 26.70 -11.54
N LYS A 307 -6.66 26.54 -10.79
CA LYS A 307 -6.15 25.23 -10.35
C LYS A 307 -6.41 25.01 -8.86
N THR A 308 -6.76 23.78 -8.51
CA THR A 308 -6.59 23.28 -7.14
C THR A 308 -5.15 22.84 -6.95
N VAL A 309 -4.51 23.35 -5.91
CA VAL A 309 -3.09 23.09 -5.61
C VAL A 309 -2.96 22.46 -4.23
N VAL A 310 -2.33 21.29 -4.17
CA VAL A 310 -1.97 20.60 -2.93
C VAL A 310 -0.50 20.88 -2.62
N VAL A 311 -0.26 21.52 -1.48
CA VAL A 311 1.06 21.88 -0.99
C VAL A 311 1.45 20.90 0.11
N PHE A 312 2.51 20.14 -0.14
CA PHE A 312 3.09 19.22 0.82
C PHE A 312 4.23 19.90 1.59
N ASP A 313 4.28 19.67 2.91
CA ASP A 313 5.36 20.11 3.79
C ASP A 313 5.67 19.01 4.81
N ASP A 314 6.85 19.01 5.41
CA ASP A 314 7.20 18.01 6.42
C ASP A 314 6.44 18.28 7.73
N PHE A 315 6.60 19.50 8.24
CA PHE A 315 6.04 19.96 9.50
C PHE A 315 5.53 21.38 9.36
N THR A 316 4.42 21.66 10.04
CA THR A 316 3.98 23.03 10.25
C THR A 316 3.91 23.36 11.74
N THR A 317 4.37 24.54 12.12
CA THR A 317 4.30 25.02 13.51
C THR A 317 3.04 25.85 13.71
N ASP A 318 3.05 27.08 13.19
CA ASP A 318 1.99 28.08 13.26
C ASP A 318 1.31 28.32 11.91
N GLY A 319 1.63 27.53 10.88
CA GLY A 319 1.04 27.67 9.55
C GLY A 319 1.79 28.60 8.59
N MET A 320 2.87 29.24 9.00
CA MET A 320 3.52 30.31 8.23
C MET A 320 3.94 29.92 6.80
N SER A 321 4.53 28.72 6.59
CA SER A 321 4.91 28.23 5.26
C SER A 321 3.68 28.04 4.37
N LEU A 322 2.76 27.21 4.83
CA LEU A 322 1.56 26.86 4.08
C LEU A 322 0.62 28.05 3.83
N ASP A 323 0.55 29.00 4.77
CA ASP A 323 -0.26 30.20 4.61
C ASP A 323 0.37 31.21 3.64
N TRP A 324 1.71 31.30 3.62
CA TRP A 324 2.39 32.06 2.58
C TRP A 324 2.17 31.44 1.19
N ALA A 325 2.27 30.12 1.06
CA ALA A 325 1.93 29.42 -0.16
C ALA A 325 0.47 29.68 -0.58
N ARG A 326 -0.48 29.68 0.36
CA ARG A 326 -1.87 30.06 0.11
C ARG A 326 -1.97 31.47 -0.46
N ASN A 327 -1.34 32.47 0.15
CA ASN A 327 -1.36 33.85 -0.34
C ASN A 327 -0.83 33.94 -1.78
N LEU A 328 0.32 33.33 -2.07
CA LEU A 328 0.89 33.32 -3.42
C LEU A 328 -0.05 32.67 -4.44
N LEU A 329 -0.51 31.44 -4.15
CA LEU A 329 -1.30 30.63 -5.08
C LEU A 329 -2.67 31.23 -5.35
N THR A 330 -3.36 31.71 -4.31
CA THR A 330 -4.67 32.37 -4.46
C THR A 330 -4.55 33.69 -5.20
N THR A 331 -3.53 34.51 -4.92
CA THR A 331 -3.25 35.75 -5.68
C THR A 331 -2.94 35.45 -7.15
N ALA A 332 -2.31 34.31 -7.45
CA ALA A 332 -2.03 33.85 -8.80
C ALA A 332 -3.23 33.20 -9.53
N GLY A 333 -4.39 33.08 -8.88
CA GLY A 333 -5.63 32.56 -9.48
C GLY A 333 -5.97 31.10 -9.15
N ALA A 334 -5.29 30.46 -8.20
CA ALA A 334 -5.69 29.13 -7.72
C ALA A 334 -7.09 29.19 -7.08
N THR A 335 -7.94 28.23 -7.43
CA THR A 335 -9.33 28.14 -6.93
C THR A 335 -9.40 27.57 -5.52
N GLN A 336 -8.44 26.74 -5.15
CA GLN A 336 -8.36 26.10 -3.84
C GLN A 336 -6.91 25.73 -3.54
N VAL A 337 -6.53 25.89 -2.27
CA VAL A 337 -5.24 25.43 -1.77
C VAL A 337 -5.46 24.42 -0.65
N ILE A 338 -4.74 23.31 -0.69
CA ILE A 338 -4.82 22.24 0.31
C ILE A 338 -3.42 22.02 0.86
N GLY A 339 -3.19 22.30 2.13
CA GLY A 339 -1.94 21.97 2.84
C GLY A 339 -2.00 20.57 3.44
N VAL A 340 -1.01 19.74 3.15
CA VAL A 340 -0.87 18.40 3.74
C VAL A 340 0.52 18.30 4.36
N THR A 341 0.59 18.00 5.65
CA THR A 341 1.87 17.77 6.33
C THR A 341 1.90 16.45 7.08
N ILE A 342 3.11 15.98 7.36
CA ILE A 342 3.32 14.77 8.14
C ILE A 342 3.08 15.09 9.61
N GLY A 343 3.67 16.18 10.09
CA GLY A 343 3.53 16.62 11.47
C GLY A 343 2.99 18.04 11.63
N LYS A 344 2.37 18.30 12.78
CA LYS A 344 2.08 19.66 13.23
C LYS A 344 2.40 19.86 14.70
N TYR A 345 3.15 20.90 15.02
CA TYR A 345 3.36 21.29 16.42
C TYR A 345 2.06 21.85 17.03
N ARG A 346 1.90 21.63 18.34
CA ARG A 346 0.75 22.06 19.18
C ARG A 346 0.69 23.58 19.41
N LYS A 347 0.83 24.36 18.35
CA LYS A 347 0.57 25.80 18.34
C LYS A 347 -0.71 26.11 17.55
N PRO A 348 -1.42 27.21 17.88
CA PRO A 348 -2.53 27.68 17.06
C PRO A 348 -2.08 27.86 15.60
N TYR A 349 -2.98 27.59 14.66
CA TYR A 349 -2.72 27.92 13.26
C TYR A 349 -2.94 29.42 13.06
N THR A 350 -2.04 30.10 12.36
CA THR A 350 -2.11 31.55 12.17
C THR A 350 -2.30 31.84 10.69
N PHE A 351 -3.36 32.56 10.35
CA PHE A 351 -3.53 33.15 9.03
C PHE A 351 -2.78 34.48 8.99
N PHE A 352 -1.88 34.62 8.03
CA PHE A 352 -1.16 35.84 7.75
C PHE A 352 -1.78 36.51 6.51
N THR A 353 -2.71 37.42 6.72
CA THR A 353 -3.39 38.11 5.61
C THR A 353 -2.74 39.46 5.35
N PRO A 354 -2.33 39.78 4.11
CA PRO A 354 -1.82 41.10 3.76
C PRO A 354 -2.83 42.18 4.14
N ARG A 355 -2.36 43.30 4.72
CA ARG A 355 -3.23 44.42 5.05
C ARG A 355 -3.78 45.07 3.78
N ALA A 356 -4.90 45.78 3.93
CA ALA A 356 -5.45 46.59 2.85
C ALA A 356 -4.37 47.58 2.33
N GLY A 357 -4.19 47.62 1.00
CA GLY A 357 -3.16 48.44 0.35
C GLY A 357 -1.79 47.77 0.20
N VAL A 358 -1.55 46.63 0.83
CA VAL A 358 -0.32 45.83 0.62
C VAL A 358 -0.51 44.93 -0.59
N ALA A 359 0.21 45.22 -1.67
CA ALA A 359 0.24 44.38 -2.86
C ALA A 359 1.29 43.27 -2.72
N ILE A 360 0.95 42.07 -3.20
CA ILE A 360 1.89 40.96 -3.36
C ILE A 360 2.02 40.67 -4.85
N ASP A 361 3.24 40.59 -5.36
CA ASP A 361 3.49 39.91 -6.65
C ASP A 361 3.82 38.45 -6.36
N PRO A 362 2.96 37.49 -6.77
CA PRO A 362 3.19 36.10 -6.45
C PRO A 362 4.36 35.47 -7.20
N PHE A 363 4.91 36.13 -8.23
CA PHE A 363 5.95 35.59 -9.11
C PHE A 363 7.32 36.26 -8.95
N THR A 364 7.47 37.12 -7.94
CA THR A 364 8.76 37.69 -7.55
C THR A 364 8.90 37.68 -6.03
N PRO A 365 10.13 37.56 -5.48
CA PRO A 365 10.34 37.74 -4.04
C PRO A 365 9.87 39.12 -3.58
N ASN A 366 9.05 39.18 -2.53
CA ASN A 366 8.44 40.42 -2.06
C ASN A 366 9.34 41.12 -1.03
N THR A 367 10.58 41.44 -1.42
CA THR A 367 11.71 41.77 -0.52
C THR A 367 11.52 42.96 0.41
N THR A 368 10.52 43.82 0.16
CA THR A 368 10.22 45.00 0.98
C THR A 368 9.19 44.72 2.07
N LEU A 369 8.55 43.55 2.08
CA LEU A 369 7.53 43.24 3.08
C LEU A 369 8.15 42.94 4.45
N THR A 370 7.45 43.41 5.47
CA THR A 370 7.79 43.30 6.89
C THR A 370 6.64 42.62 7.64
N PRO A 371 6.85 42.18 8.89
CA PRO A 371 5.76 41.61 9.69
C PRO A 371 4.57 42.57 9.90
N ALA A 372 4.80 43.89 9.85
CA ALA A 372 3.76 44.90 10.04
C ALA A 372 2.76 44.94 8.88
N ASP A 373 3.15 44.49 7.69
CA ASP A 373 2.32 44.47 6.47
C ASP A 373 1.24 43.37 6.51
N PHE A 374 1.27 42.52 7.53
CA PHE A 374 0.33 41.42 7.71
C PHE A 374 -0.55 41.62 8.94
N THR A 375 -1.76 41.10 8.85
CA THR A 375 -2.60 40.77 10.00
C THR A 375 -2.37 39.30 10.36
N ALA A 376 -2.32 38.99 11.65
CA ALA A 376 -2.16 37.65 12.16
C ALA A 376 -3.44 37.24 12.90
N GLU A 377 -4.20 36.32 12.31
CA GLU A 377 -5.40 35.77 12.92
C GLU A 377 -5.09 34.36 13.42
N GLN A 378 -5.04 34.19 14.74
CA GLN A 378 -4.83 32.87 15.35
C GLN A 378 -6.15 32.10 15.42
N ARG A 379 -6.11 30.86 14.96
CA ARG A 379 -7.20 29.91 15.04
C ARG A 379 -6.81 28.76 15.94
N GLN A 380 -7.50 28.66 17.08
CA GLN A 380 -7.44 27.50 17.94
C GLN A 380 -8.28 26.39 17.29
N VAL A 381 -7.61 25.36 16.77
CA VAL A 381 -8.28 24.19 16.21
C VAL A 381 -8.00 23.03 17.16
N PRO A 382 -9.03 22.30 17.63
CA PRO A 382 -8.83 21.10 18.43
C PRO A 382 -7.95 20.10 17.69
N THR A 383 -6.96 19.54 18.38
CA THR A 383 -6.13 18.46 17.85
C THR A 383 -6.79 17.12 18.15
N GLY A 384 -6.83 16.23 17.16
CA GLY A 384 -7.18 14.82 17.34
C GLY A 384 -6.00 14.00 17.86
N THR A 385 -6.16 12.69 17.92
CA THR A 385 -5.07 11.75 18.23
C THR A 385 -4.22 11.44 17.00
N GLY A 386 -4.76 11.63 15.79
CA GLY A 386 -4.18 11.07 14.57
C GLY A 386 -4.22 9.53 14.57
N PRO A 387 -3.64 8.87 13.54
CA PRO A 387 -3.67 7.42 13.41
C PRO A 387 -2.51 6.75 14.15
N VAL A 388 -2.14 7.28 15.32
CA VAL A 388 -0.92 6.88 16.05
C VAL A 388 -0.93 5.38 16.35
N ASP A 389 -2.01 4.88 16.94
CA ASP A 389 -2.12 3.47 17.32
C ASP A 389 -2.14 2.54 16.11
N HIS A 390 -2.85 2.94 15.06
CA HIS A 390 -2.96 2.17 13.81
C HIS A 390 -1.62 2.06 13.08
N VAL A 391 -0.88 3.16 13.00
CA VAL A 391 0.45 3.18 12.37
C VAL A 391 1.46 2.45 13.26
N ALA A 392 1.38 2.58 14.58
CA ALA A 392 2.23 1.82 15.50
C ALA A 392 2.03 0.31 15.33
N GLU A 393 0.78 -0.16 15.21
CA GLU A 393 0.47 -1.55 14.92
C GLU A 393 0.98 -1.97 13.53
N THR A 394 0.88 -1.09 12.52
CA THR A 394 1.45 -1.37 11.20
C THR A 394 2.96 -1.56 11.25
N MET A 395 3.68 -0.69 11.99
CA MET A 395 5.12 -0.80 12.19
C MET A 395 5.49 -2.09 12.91
N ARG A 396 4.78 -2.43 14.00
CA ARG A 396 4.99 -3.66 14.77
C ARG A 396 4.82 -4.91 13.91
N ARG A 397 3.78 -4.95 13.08
CA ARG A 397 3.56 -6.05 12.13
C ARG A 397 4.65 -6.14 11.08
N ALA A 398 5.12 -5.00 10.56
CA ALA A 398 6.25 -4.99 9.65
C ALA A 398 7.52 -5.53 10.31
N VAL A 399 7.81 -5.14 11.56
CA VAL A 399 8.92 -5.67 12.38
C VAL A 399 8.82 -7.17 12.57
N ASN A 400 7.61 -7.69 12.78
CA ASN A 400 7.36 -9.12 12.96
C ASN A 400 7.26 -9.91 11.64
N GLU A 401 7.53 -9.28 10.49
CA GLU A 401 7.41 -9.88 9.15
C GLU A 401 6.03 -10.49 8.86
N ASP A 402 4.98 -9.93 9.47
CA ASP A 402 3.61 -10.38 9.26
C ASP A 402 3.16 -10.05 7.82
N THR A 403 2.92 -11.10 7.05
CA THR A 403 2.51 -11.04 5.63
C THR A 403 1.10 -10.49 5.42
N GLY A 404 0.33 -10.28 6.50
CA GLY A 404 -0.94 -9.55 6.47
C GLY A 404 -2.18 -10.38 6.20
N LEU A 405 -2.05 -11.60 5.69
CA LEU A 405 -3.19 -12.52 5.66
C LEU A 405 -3.32 -13.17 7.04
N PRO A 406 -4.41 -12.90 7.80
CA PRO A 406 -4.69 -13.72 8.96
C PRO A 406 -4.78 -15.19 8.48
N PRO A 407 -4.32 -16.16 9.27
CA PRO A 407 -4.59 -17.56 8.97
C PRO A 407 -6.08 -17.69 8.71
N LEU A 408 -6.45 -18.46 7.67
CA LEU A 408 -7.85 -18.81 7.46
C LEU A 408 -8.34 -19.35 8.80
N GLY A 409 -9.26 -18.63 9.45
CA GLY A 409 -10.01 -19.21 10.55
C GLY A 409 -10.56 -20.55 10.07
N PRO A 410 -10.76 -21.53 10.97
CA PRO A 410 -11.12 -22.88 10.56
C PRO A 410 -12.24 -22.79 9.51
N ALA A 411 -11.96 -23.32 8.32
CA ALA A 411 -12.93 -23.32 7.23
C ALA A 411 -14.27 -23.83 7.79
N PRO A 412 -15.43 -23.30 7.34
CA PRO A 412 -16.71 -23.87 7.73
C PRO A 412 -16.64 -25.38 7.51
N ALA A 413 -16.75 -26.10 8.62
CA ALA A 413 -16.26 -27.46 8.73
C ALA A 413 -16.93 -28.39 7.70
N SER A 414 -16.23 -28.70 6.61
CA SER A 414 -16.18 -30.09 6.17
C SER A 414 -15.10 -30.75 7.01
N ARG A 415 -15.42 -31.00 8.29
CA ARG A 415 -14.54 -31.71 9.22
C ARG A 415 -14.40 -33.14 8.70
N THR A 416 -13.33 -33.41 7.97
CA THR A 416 -12.66 -34.70 8.17
C THR A 416 -12.18 -34.66 9.61
N VAL A 417 -12.86 -35.36 10.51
CA VAL A 417 -12.44 -35.47 11.90
C VAL A 417 -11.06 -36.13 11.88
N LEU A 418 -10.01 -35.33 12.09
CA LEU A 418 -8.65 -35.86 12.23
C LEU A 418 -8.68 -36.93 13.32
N THR A 419 -8.13 -38.11 13.01
CA THR A 419 -8.04 -39.16 14.01
C THR A 419 -7.17 -38.68 15.17
N PRO A 420 -7.35 -39.22 16.38
CA PRO A 420 -6.46 -38.93 17.51
C PRO A 420 -4.98 -39.16 17.16
N GLU A 421 -4.67 -40.12 16.29
CA GLU A 421 -3.31 -40.42 15.82
C GLU A 421 -2.77 -39.32 14.91
N THR A 422 -3.57 -38.80 13.97
CA THR A 422 -3.16 -37.66 13.14
C THR A 422 -2.92 -36.42 14.00
N ARG A 423 -3.74 -36.20 15.03
CA ARG A 423 -3.58 -35.08 15.95
C ARG A 423 -2.32 -35.21 16.80
N ASP A 424 -2.09 -36.39 17.38
CA ASP A 424 -0.87 -36.70 18.15
C ASP A 424 0.40 -36.58 17.27
N LEU A 425 0.35 -37.03 16.02
CA LEU A 425 1.46 -36.83 15.08
C LEU A 425 1.70 -35.35 14.81
N LEU A 426 0.67 -34.56 14.55
CA LEU A 426 0.82 -33.11 14.36
C LEU A 426 1.41 -32.47 15.61
N ASP A 427 0.97 -32.85 16.81
CA ASP A 427 1.54 -32.41 18.09
C ASP A 427 2.99 -32.82 18.29
N ARG A 428 3.39 -34.02 17.85
CA ARG A 428 4.79 -34.44 17.83
C ARG A 428 5.60 -33.68 16.80
N LEU A 429 5.10 -33.46 15.59
CA LEU A 429 5.77 -32.63 14.59
C LEU A 429 5.92 -31.18 15.08
N ARG A 430 4.94 -30.68 15.83
CA ARG A 430 4.96 -29.39 16.53
C ARG A 430 6.03 -29.35 17.64
N ALA A 431 6.23 -30.44 18.38
CA ALA A 431 7.14 -30.51 19.53
C ALA A 431 8.58 -30.96 19.18
N THR A 432 8.76 -31.74 18.11
CA THR A 432 10.04 -32.35 17.69
C THR A 432 10.83 -31.43 16.74
N SER A 433 10.43 -30.17 16.58
CA SER A 433 11.18 -29.13 15.87
C SER A 433 12.48 -28.71 16.62
N MET A 434 13.06 -29.62 17.40
CA MET A 434 14.35 -29.48 18.04
C MET A 434 15.48 -29.65 17.02
N VAL A 435 16.24 -28.56 16.91
CA VAL A 435 17.66 -28.51 16.50
C VAL A 435 17.93 -28.88 15.04
N ARG A 436 17.59 -27.97 14.11
CA ARG A 436 18.41 -27.73 12.92
C ARG A 436 18.53 -26.22 12.69
N ARG A 437 19.74 -25.78 12.35
CA ARG A 437 20.08 -24.36 12.14
C ARG A 437 19.02 -23.72 11.24
N PRO A 438 18.57 -22.48 11.53
CA PRO A 438 17.91 -21.70 10.50
C PRO A 438 18.83 -21.74 9.28
N ILE A 439 18.35 -22.29 8.16
CA ILE A 439 18.99 -22.02 6.88
C ILE A 439 18.93 -20.51 6.80
N ARG A 440 20.07 -19.82 7.02
CA ARG A 440 20.12 -18.36 6.89
C ARG A 440 19.56 -18.07 5.50
N PRO A 441 18.53 -17.23 5.37
CA PRO A 441 18.02 -16.90 4.06
C PRO A 441 19.12 -16.19 3.28
N GLY A 442 19.90 -16.95 2.50
CA GLY A 442 20.51 -16.42 1.30
C GLY A 442 19.39 -15.96 0.37
N VAL A 443 19.72 -15.14 -0.64
CA VAL A 443 18.74 -14.63 -1.61
C VAL A 443 17.90 -15.81 -2.12
N VAL A 444 16.62 -15.84 -1.77
CA VAL A 444 15.70 -16.88 -2.21
C VAL A 444 15.12 -16.41 -3.54
N GLU A 445 15.36 -17.15 -4.62
CA GLU A 445 14.67 -16.89 -5.88
C GLU A 445 13.26 -17.46 -5.80
N SER A 446 12.25 -16.60 -5.93
CA SER A 446 10.85 -17.00 -5.77
C SER A 446 10.34 -17.80 -6.97
N GLY A 447 9.65 -18.90 -6.69
CA GLY A 447 8.92 -19.70 -7.69
C GLY A 447 9.71 -20.90 -8.23
N LEU A 448 9.84 -21.95 -7.41
CA LEU A 448 10.42 -23.22 -7.85
C LEU A 448 9.58 -23.86 -8.97
N LYS A 449 10.16 -23.99 -10.16
CA LYS A 449 9.70 -24.96 -11.16
C LYS A 449 10.36 -26.31 -10.85
N PRO A 450 9.61 -27.37 -10.50
CA PRO A 450 10.19 -28.69 -10.27
C PRO A 450 11.03 -29.12 -11.47
N ARG A 451 12.26 -29.60 -11.24
CA ARG A 451 13.24 -29.92 -12.29
C ARG A 451 13.34 -31.41 -12.60
N ASN A 452 12.82 -32.27 -11.73
CA ASN A 452 12.90 -33.72 -11.89
C ASN A 452 11.66 -34.41 -11.30
N GLY A 453 11.48 -35.68 -11.62
CA GLY A 453 10.32 -36.48 -11.19
C GLY A 453 10.18 -36.51 -9.66
N ARG A 454 11.29 -36.55 -8.92
CA ARG A 454 11.26 -36.50 -7.45
C ARG A 454 10.64 -35.20 -6.91
N GLN A 455 11.03 -34.05 -7.43
CA GLN A 455 10.46 -32.75 -7.02
C GLN A 455 8.99 -32.63 -7.43
N HIS A 456 8.62 -33.11 -8.62
CA HIS A 456 7.22 -33.15 -9.04
C HIS A 456 6.38 -34.03 -8.11
N HIS A 457 6.91 -35.17 -7.69
CA HIS A 457 6.21 -36.08 -6.78
C HIS A 457 5.98 -35.47 -5.39
N VAL A 458 6.96 -34.71 -4.88
CA VAL A 458 6.80 -33.92 -3.65
C VAL A 458 5.68 -32.89 -3.79
N VAL A 459 5.64 -32.14 -4.90
CA VAL A 459 4.56 -31.18 -5.19
C VAL A 459 3.19 -31.85 -5.18
N ASP A 460 3.04 -32.97 -5.90
CA ASP A 460 1.76 -33.69 -6.02
C ASP A 460 1.19 -34.04 -4.64
N PHE A 461 2.04 -34.51 -3.73
CA PHE A 461 1.64 -34.93 -2.39
C PHE A 461 1.42 -33.76 -1.43
N LEU A 462 2.24 -32.71 -1.51
CA LEU A 462 1.99 -31.50 -0.73
C LEU A 462 0.64 -30.87 -1.11
N ASP A 463 0.31 -30.84 -2.41
CA ASP A 463 -1.02 -30.40 -2.88
C ASP A 463 -2.15 -31.29 -2.37
N GLN A 464 -1.94 -32.62 -2.32
CA GLN A 464 -2.92 -33.54 -1.76
C GLN A 464 -3.14 -33.28 -0.25
N LEU A 465 -2.07 -33.07 0.51
CA LEU A 465 -2.12 -32.79 1.95
C LEU A 465 -2.75 -31.41 2.25
N THR A 466 -2.52 -30.42 1.38
CA THR A 466 -3.20 -29.12 1.46
C THR A 466 -4.70 -29.23 1.17
N LYS A 467 -5.11 -30.04 0.18
CA LYS A 467 -6.53 -30.26 -0.13
C LYS A 467 -7.32 -30.83 1.04
N ILE A 468 -6.68 -31.64 1.90
CA ILE A 468 -7.30 -32.19 3.11
C ILE A 468 -7.07 -31.34 4.37
N GLY A 469 -6.49 -30.14 4.21
CA GLY A 469 -6.37 -29.15 5.27
C GLY A 469 -5.29 -29.42 6.32
N LEU A 470 -4.28 -30.26 6.03
CA LEU A 470 -3.22 -30.55 7.00
C LEU A 470 -2.12 -29.49 7.04
N LEU A 471 -1.80 -28.90 5.89
CA LEU A 471 -0.72 -27.92 5.75
C LEU A 471 -0.93 -26.98 4.57
N THR A 472 -0.18 -25.88 4.55
CA THR A 472 0.08 -25.05 3.38
C THR A 472 1.57 -25.09 3.05
N TRP A 473 1.92 -24.89 1.78
CA TRP A 473 3.31 -24.97 1.35
C TRP A 473 3.66 -23.97 0.25
N ARG A 474 4.95 -23.65 0.13
CA ARG A 474 5.56 -22.99 -1.05
C ARG A 474 6.95 -23.59 -1.29
N ALA A 475 7.47 -23.47 -2.51
CA ALA A 475 8.81 -23.95 -2.83
C ALA A 475 9.65 -22.90 -3.55
N ASP A 476 10.92 -22.83 -3.18
CA ASP A 476 11.90 -21.90 -3.72
C ASP A 476 13.29 -22.56 -3.89
N TYR A 477 14.26 -21.84 -4.45
CA TYR A 477 15.66 -22.28 -4.53
C TYR A 477 16.56 -21.50 -3.56
N HIS A 478 17.46 -22.23 -2.89
CA HIS A 478 18.60 -21.61 -2.22
C HIS A 478 19.61 -21.12 -3.28
N SER A 479 19.80 -19.81 -3.43
CA SER A 479 20.64 -19.22 -4.50
C SER A 479 22.06 -19.77 -4.57
N SER A 480 22.74 -19.93 -3.42
CA SER A 480 24.14 -20.39 -3.40
C SER A 480 24.31 -21.90 -3.64
N GLU A 481 23.37 -22.73 -3.16
CA GLU A 481 23.47 -24.19 -3.20
C GLU A 481 22.69 -24.81 -4.36
N LYS A 482 21.87 -24.00 -5.06
CA LYS A 482 20.93 -24.43 -6.10
C LYS A 482 20.04 -25.60 -5.66
N MET A 483 19.79 -25.70 -4.35
CA MET A 483 19.01 -26.77 -3.74
C MET A 483 17.54 -26.32 -3.58
N PRO A 484 16.56 -27.17 -3.91
CA PRO A 484 15.15 -26.90 -3.63
C PRO A 484 14.90 -26.81 -2.11
N LEU A 485 14.17 -25.77 -1.71
CA LEU A 485 13.67 -25.58 -0.36
C LEU A 485 12.14 -25.55 -0.38
N TRP A 486 11.55 -26.17 0.63
CA TRP A 486 10.11 -26.33 0.79
C TRP A 486 9.70 -25.68 2.10
N TRP A 487 8.93 -24.61 2.02
CA TRP A 487 8.35 -23.96 3.18
C TRP A 487 7.04 -24.64 3.49
N LEU A 488 6.88 -25.18 4.70
CA LEU A 488 5.65 -25.83 5.15
C LEU A 488 5.11 -25.09 6.38
N SER A 489 3.80 -24.87 6.42
CA SER A 489 3.06 -24.31 7.55
C SER A 489 1.88 -25.22 7.88
N PHE A 490 1.80 -25.66 9.13
CA PHE A 490 0.76 -26.57 9.60
C PHE A 490 -0.39 -25.79 10.23
N ASP A 491 -1.61 -26.31 10.09
CA ASP A 491 -2.78 -25.67 10.69
C ASP A 491 -2.63 -25.52 12.22
N GLY A 492 -2.96 -24.32 12.71
CA GLY A 492 -2.83 -23.94 14.12
C GLY A 492 -1.42 -23.61 14.60
N GLN A 493 -0.40 -23.50 13.73
CA GLN A 493 0.93 -23.02 14.12
C GLN A 493 1.19 -21.55 13.74
N PRO A 494 1.81 -20.75 14.64
CA PRO A 494 2.17 -19.36 14.35
C PRO A 494 3.44 -19.24 13.50
N CYS A 495 4.17 -20.33 13.25
CA CYS A 495 5.43 -20.34 12.53
C CYS A 495 5.46 -21.42 11.45
N ALA A 496 6.28 -21.18 10.42
CA ALA A 496 6.46 -22.06 9.28
C ALA A 496 7.95 -22.31 9.06
N TRP A 497 8.28 -23.45 8.46
CA TRP A 497 9.64 -23.97 8.44
C TRP A 497 10.07 -24.33 7.03
N TRP A 498 11.35 -24.11 6.73
CA TRP A 498 11.98 -24.51 5.48
C TRP A 498 12.66 -25.87 5.62
N TYR A 499 12.38 -26.76 4.67
CA TYR A 499 12.91 -28.12 4.60
C TYR A 499 13.63 -28.31 3.27
N ASN A 500 14.69 -29.11 3.24
CA ASN A 500 15.19 -29.63 1.97
C ASN A 500 14.30 -30.78 1.45
N THR A 501 14.55 -31.28 0.24
CA THR A 501 13.70 -32.33 -0.36
C THR A 501 13.64 -33.62 0.47
N PRO A 502 14.77 -34.23 0.91
CA PRO A 502 14.71 -35.40 1.79
C PRO A 502 13.91 -35.19 3.09
N GLU A 503 14.06 -34.03 3.73
CA GLU A 503 13.31 -33.72 4.96
C GLU A 503 11.82 -33.56 4.69
N THR A 504 11.47 -32.94 3.56
CA THR A 504 10.07 -32.77 3.12
C THR A 504 9.42 -34.11 2.84
N GLU A 505 10.11 -35.04 2.18
CA GLU A 505 9.62 -36.40 1.94
C GLU A 505 9.37 -37.16 3.23
N LYS A 506 10.19 -36.94 4.27
CA LYS A 506 9.97 -37.53 5.60
C LYS A 506 8.68 -36.99 6.22
N VAL A 507 8.46 -35.68 6.18
CA VAL A 507 7.22 -35.04 6.67
C VAL A 507 6.00 -35.58 5.90
N ILE A 508 6.08 -35.66 4.56
CA ILE A 508 5.01 -36.22 3.72
C ILE A 508 4.72 -37.66 4.13
N GLY A 509 5.74 -38.51 4.27
CA GLY A 509 5.58 -39.91 4.63
C GLY A 509 4.89 -40.09 5.99
N GLU A 510 5.26 -39.30 6.99
CA GLU A 510 4.63 -39.33 8.31
C GLU A 510 3.15 -38.91 8.25
N LEU A 511 2.85 -37.80 7.55
CA LEU A 511 1.46 -37.33 7.38
C LEU A 511 0.60 -38.29 6.57
N CYS A 512 1.16 -38.87 5.51
CA CYS A 512 0.48 -39.82 4.66
C CYS A 512 0.14 -41.10 5.45
N ALA A 513 1.10 -41.63 6.21
CA ALA A 513 0.85 -42.76 7.11
C ALA A 513 -0.26 -42.46 8.13
N ALA A 514 -0.27 -41.26 8.71
CA ALA A 514 -1.29 -40.87 9.69
C ALA A 514 -2.67 -40.55 9.10
N THR A 515 -2.79 -40.44 7.78
CA THR A 515 -4.06 -40.17 7.09
C THR A 515 -4.52 -41.30 6.17
N GLY A 516 -3.81 -42.43 6.20
CA GLY A 516 -4.09 -43.56 5.30
C GLY A 516 -3.84 -43.24 3.83
N ILE A 517 -3.07 -42.17 3.53
CA ILE A 517 -2.64 -41.89 2.17
C ILE A 517 -1.43 -42.78 1.88
N ILE A 518 -1.51 -43.57 0.81
CA ILE A 518 -0.35 -44.35 0.34
C ILE A 518 0.69 -43.40 -0.25
N TRP A 519 1.88 -43.38 0.35
CA TRP A 519 3.06 -42.65 -0.11
C TRP A 519 4.16 -43.64 -0.51
N GLU A 520 4.76 -43.45 -1.69
CA GLU A 520 5.94 -44.19 -2.13
C GLU A 520 7.03 -43.21 -2.59
N PRO A 521 8.18 -43.14 -1.90
CA PRO A 521 9.20 -42.17 -2.25
C PRO A 521 9.84 -42.48 -3.62
N VAL A 522 10.07 -41.43 -4.41
CA VAL A 522 10.85 -41.50 -5.65
C VAL A 522 12.33 -41.41 -5.31
N ARG A 523 13.13 -42.39 -5.74
CA ARG A 523 14.57 -42.45 -5.43
C ARG A 523 15.31 -41.20 -5.94
N ALA A 524 16.37 -40.81 -5.24
CA ALA A 524 17.23 -39.70 -5.65
C ALA A 524 17.92 -40.01 -6.99
N ASN A 525 17.94 -39.03 -7.91
CA ASN A 525 18.56 -39.06 -9.26
C ASN A 525 17.72 -39.66 -10.40
N PHE A 526 16.45 -39.97 -10.16
CA PHE A 526 15.57 -40.57 -11.16
C PHE A 526 14.57 -39.56 -11.77
N GLY A 527 14.12 -39.84 -12.99
CA GLY A 527 13.37 -38.94 -13.85
C GLY A 527 11.84 -39.07 -13.73
N GLU A 528 11.14 -38.56 -14.73
CA GLU A 528 9.67 -38.61 -14.80
C GLU A 528 9.11 -40.05 -14.93
N THR A 529 9.90 -40.97 -15.51
CA THR A 529 9.51 -42.38 -15.65
C THR A 529 9.29 -43.04 -14.29
N GLU A 530 10.21 -42.85 -13.35
CA GLU A 530 10.14 -43.47 -12.03
C GLU A 530 9.07 -42.83 -11.15
N ARG A 531 8.77 -41.52 -11.35
CA ARG A 531 7.58 -40.89 -10.77
C ARG A 531 6.31 -41.58 -11.26
N ARG A 532 6.19 -41.81 -12.58
CA ARG A 532 5.02 -42.52 -13.14
C ARG A 532 4.90 -43.93 -12.62
N GLU A 533 6.01 -44.66 -12.49
CA GLU A 533 5.98 -46.00 -11.89
C GLU A 533 5.58 -45.97 -10.41
N ALA A 534 6.04 -44.98 -9.64
CA ALA A 534 5.63 -44.81 -8.24
C ALA A 534 4.13 -44.50 -8.15
N VAL A 535 3.63 -43.58 -8.97
CA VAL A 535 2.20 -43.27 -9.05
C VAL A 535 1.39 -44.51 -9.46
N ALA A 536 1.85 -45.28 -10.45
CA ALA A 536 1.17 -46.49 -10.88
C ALA A 536 1.11 -47.56 -9.77
N ARG A 537 2.18 -47.71 -8.97
CA ARG A 537 2.17 -48.60 -7.80
C ARG A 537 1.21 -48.10 -6.71
N ILE A 538 1.21 -46.80 -6.43
CA ILE A 538 0.25 -46.18 -5.50
C ILE A 538 -1.19 -46.44 -5.95
N GLU A 539 -1.50 -46.26 -7.24
CA GLU A 539 -2.81 -46.52 -7.82
C GLU A 539 -3.19 -48.00 -7.75
N ALA A 540 -2.26 -48.90 -8.07
CA ALA A 540 -2.48 -50.34 -7.97
C ALA A 540 -2.79 -50.79 -6.52
N ARG A 541 -2.09 -50.23 -5.54
CA ARG A 541 -2.32 -50.51 -4.11
C ARG A 541 -3.66 -49.96 -3.64
N ARG A 542 -4.02 -48.74 -4.04
CA ARG A 542 -5.36 -48.17 -3.80
C ARG A 542 -6.46 -49.03 -4.40
N ALA A 543 -6.26 -49.56 -5.62
CA ALA A 543 -7.21 -50.46 -6.27
C ALA A 543 -7.32 -51.82 -5.57
N ALA A 544 -6.26 -52.27 -4.89
CA ALA A 544 -6.24 -53.47 -4.06
C ALA A 544 -6.89 -53.29 -2.68
N GLY A 545 -7.28 -52.06 -2.30
CA GLY A 545 -7.88 -51.75 -1.00
C GLY A 545 -6.88 -51.68 0.15
N GLU A 546 -5.59 -51.53 -0.16
CA GLU A 546 -4.57 -51.05 0.79
C GLU A 546 -4.71 -49.53 0.98
#